data_AF-A0A401UR47-F1
#
_entry.id   AF-A0A401UR47-F1
#
_cell.length_a   1.000
_cell.length_b   1.000
_cell.length_c   1.000
_cell.angle_alpha   90.00
_cell.angle_beta   90.00
_cell.angle_gamma   90.00
#
_symmetry.space_group_name_H-M   'P 1'
#
loop_
_entity.id
_entity.type
_entity.pdbx_description
1 polymer ?
#
loop_
_entity_poly.entity_id
_entity_poly.type
_entity_poly.pdbx_seq_one_letter_code
_entity_poly.pdbx_strand_id
1 'polypeptide(L)'
;MNGKSHQKIAMLSYAIVATIPIVNSMPIFNNEYIHVPIGISLVGLATAGLAGLVVDADSQHSKINHMNPLTNASNKVINTLEKILKLLLRLFLGVGLGALILWYSKDIIWELEKIKFIGEYAYIFTYFTSFVLMVLGVTNERIFKKIPVIGTVYKKLSAIISVGSNDFIRISIFLTYAGSSLILSIYNFTNLNDANIYLICILLIGIATFPHRSFLHSLEGVAIFNISASYVFKKLGYEYLTGCFFVGYISHIYWADIFTKEGVPLLSIPRFIAVLLNKLGFHNKFVQFLEKIGKFKLKLPPHITTGSDAGNLFEVIYILLLFLVVVIGFTVYGGEFRVI
;
A
#
# COMPACT_ATOMS: atom_id res chain seq x y z
N MET A 1 4.73 10.61 0.14
CA MET A 1 4.17 11.26 -1.08
C MET A 1 3.21 10.30 -1.76
N ASN A 2 2.60 10.61 -2.90
CA ASN A 2 1.86 9.59 -3.65
C ASN A 2 2.81 8.65 -4.41
N GLY A 3 2.39 7.41 -4.69
CA GLY A 3 3.26 6.42 -5.35
C GLY A 3 3.71 6.82 -6.77
N LYS A 4 2.96 7.68 -7.49
CA LYS A 4 3.43 8.19 -8.81
C LYS A 4 4.60 9.14 -8.63
N SER A 5 4.57 9.95 -7.58
CA SER A 5 5.64 10.87 -7.23
C SER A 5 6.88 10.10 -6.80
N HIS A 6 6.76 9.07 -5.96
CA HIS A 6 7.87 8.19 -5.58
C HIS A 6 8.57 7.56 -6.80
N GLN A 7 7.80 6.99 -7.74
CA GLN A 7 8.37 6.44 -8.97
C GLN A 7 9.12 7.49 -9.79
N LYS A 8 8.53 8.68 -9.97
CA LYS A 8 9.16 9.77 -10.74
C LYS A 8 10.44 10.27 -10.07
N ILE A 9 10.41 10.47 -8.76
CA ILE A 9 11.58 10.88 -7.97
C ILE A 9 12.68 9.83 -8.11
N ALA A 10 12.36 8.54 -8.03
CA ALA A 10 13.34 7.48 -8.21
C ALA A 10 13.99 7.48 -9.59
N MET A 11 13.19 7.57 -10.65
CA MET A 11 13.68 7.65 -12.03
C MET A 11 14.56 8.88 -12.25
N LEU A 12 14.10 10.06 -11.80
CA LEU A 12 14.83 11.31 -11.97
C LEU A 12 16.12 11.32 -11.16
N SER A 13 16.11 10.76 -9.95
CA SER A 13 17.30 10.72 -9.13
C SER A 13 18.36 9.77 -9.68
N TYR A 14 17.96 8.63 -10.24
CA TYR A 14 18.87 7.81 -11.04
C TYR A 14 19.43 8.61 -12.21
N ALA A 15 18.61 9.33 -12.96
CA ALA A 15 19.08 10.13 -14.09
C ALA A 15 20.08 11.22 -13.65
N ILE A 16 19.88 11.85 -12.49
CA ILE A 16 20.85 12.80 -11.91
C ILE A 16 22.18 12.12 -11.64
N VAL A 17 22.17 10.99 -10.92
CA VAL A 17 23.40 10.25 -10.56
C VAL A 17 24.10 9.68 -11.79
N ALA A 18 23.36 9.26 -12.81
CA ALA A 18 23.92 8.71 -14.05
C ALA A 18 24.46 9.79 -15.00
N THR A 19 24.07 11.06 -14.83
CA THR A 19 24.41 12.14 -15.78
C THR A 19 25.43 13.12 -15.22
N ILE A 20 25.38 13.43 -13.92
CA ILE A 20 26.26 14.45 -13.31
C ILE A 20 27.52 13.77 -12.75
N PRO A 21 28.71 13.97 -13.35
CA PRO A 21 29.92 13.23 -12.95
C PRO A 21 30.32 13.44 -11.49
N ILE A 22 30.14 14.66 -10.97
CA ILE A 22 30.46 14.97 -9.57
C ILE A 22 29.59 14.14 -8.63
N VAL A 23 28.29 14.01 -8.91
CA VAL A 23 27.37 13.19 -8.11
C VAL A 23 27.70 11.72 -8.28
N ASN A 24 27.92 11.26 -9.52
CA ASN A 24 28.31 9.88 -9.80
C ASN A 24 29.58 9.46 -9.05
N SER A 25 30.59 10.33 -9.01
CA SER A 25 31.88 10.09 -8.36
C SER A 25 31.83 10.05 -6.84
N MET A 26 30.70 10.38 -6.22
CA MET A 26 30.57 10.29 -4.76
C MET A 26 30.76 8.84 -4.30
N PRO A 27 31.46 8.59 -3.17
CA PRO A 27 31.75 7.24 -2.68
C PRO A 27 30.50 6.36 -2.48
N ILE A 28 29.33 6.96 -2.27
CA ILE A 28 28.07 6.24 -2.09
C ILE A 28 27.49 5.67 -3.41
N PHE A 29 27.85 6.23 -4.56
CA PHE A 29 27.35 5.84 -5.88
C PHE A 29 28.41 5.22 -6.80
N ASN A 30 29.68 5.32 -6.43
CA ASN A 30 30.81 4.74 -7.15
C ASN A 30 31.80 4.07 -6.20
N ASN A 31 31.48 2.83 -5.81
CA ASN A 31 32.32 1.94 -5.04
C ASN A 31 32.20 0.48 -5.55
N GLU A 32 32.96 -0.44 -4.95
CA GLU A 32 33.00 -1.86 -5.35
C GLU A 32 31.63 -2.56 -5.29
N TYR A 33 30.73 -2.12 -4.41
CA TYR A 33 29.43 -2.75 -4.18
C TYR A 33 28.28 -2.04 -4.90
N ILE A 34 28.40 -0.73 -5.10
CA ILE A 34 27.40 0.14 -5.69
C ILE A 34 28.09 0.99 -6.75
N HIS A 35 27.81 0.67 -8.01
CA HIS A 35 28.28 1.43 -9.16
C HIS A 35 27.09 1.80 -10.05
N VAL A 36 26.89 3.09 -10.27
CA VAL A 36 25.92 3.60 -11.24
C VAL A 36 26.68 3.94 -12.52
N PRO A 37 26.44 3.23 -13.64
CA PRO A 37 27.11 3.55 -14.90
C PRO A 37 26.74 4.96 -15.36
N ILE A 38 27.72 5.68 -15.90
CA ILE A 38 27.48 6.98 -16.54
C ILE A 38 26.66 6.76 -17.82
N GLY A 39 25.66 7.61 -18.02
CA GLY A 39 24.67 7.51 -19.08
C GLY A 39 23.33 6.95 -18.57
N ILE A 40 22.24 7.56 -19.01
CA ILE A 40 20.89 7.15 -18.65
C ILE A 40 20.53 5.91 -19.45
N SER A 41 20.23 4.78 -18.80
CA SER A 41 19.66 3.61 -19.48
C SER A 41 18.16 3.46 -19.23
N LEU A 42 17.42 2.97 -20.23
CA LEU A 42 16.00 2.70 -20.10
C LEU A 42 15.73 1.63 -19.02
N VAL A 43 16.50 0.55 -19.02
CA VAL A 43 16.39 -0.49 -17.98
C VAL A 43 16.79 0.05 -16.62
N GLY A 44 17.78 0.94 -16.53
CA GLY A 44 18.17 1.60 -15.28
C GLY A 44 17.05 2.49 -14.72
N LEU A 45 16.39 3.29 -15.57
CA LEU A 45 15.21 4.07 -15.20
C LEU A 45 14.07 3.16 -14.71
N ALA A 46 13.81 2.06 -15.42
CA ALA A 46 12.78 1.11 -15.03
C ALA A 46 13.10 0.45 -13.67
N THR A 47 14.33 -0.01 -13.48
CA THR A 47 14.79 -0.61 -12.22
C THR A 47 14.74 0.38 -11.07
N ALA A 48 15.20 1.62 -11.25
CA ALA A 48 15.10 2.66 -10.22
C ALA A 48 13.64 2.97 -9.89
N GLY A 49 12.79 3.12 -10.90
CA GLY A 49 11.36 3.36 -10.74
C GLY A 49 10.65 2.22 -10.00
N LEU A 50 10.99 0.96 -10.30
CA LEU A 50 10.46 -0.21 -9.59
C LEU A 50 10.99 -0.28 -8.16
N ALA A 51 12.28 -0.07 -7.95
CA ALA A 51 12.89 -0.08 -6.62
C ALA A 51 12.29 0.99 -5.69
N GLY A 52 12.03 2.18 -6.24
CA GLY A 52 11.31 3.24 -5.52
C GLY A 52 9.86 2.90 -5.20
N LEU A 53 9.25 1.92 -5.86
CA LEU A 53 7.90 1.45 -5.55
C LEU A 53 7.88 0.21 -4.64
N VAL A 54 8.97 -0.59 -4.63
CA VAL A 54 9.11 -1.78 -3.79
C VAL A 54 9.04 -1.45 -2.30
N VAL A 55 9.46 -0.24 -1.91
CA VAL A 55 9.40 0.21 -0.51
C VAL A 55 7.96 0.19 0.05
N ASP A 56 6.96 0.42 -0.81
CA ASP A 56 5.54 0.37 -0.46
C ASP A 56 4.88 -1.00 -0.77
N ALA A 57 5.65 -2.04 -1.08
CA ALA A 57 5.11 -3.38 -1.40
C ALA A 57 4.20 -3.97 -0.31
N ASP A 58 4.45 -3.57 0.94
CA ASP A 58 3.71 -3.95 2.14
C ASP A 58 2.35 -3.22 2.33
N SER A 59 1.99 -2.26 1.46
CA SER A 59 0.71 -1.54 1.50
C SER A 59 -0.27 -2.00 0.42
N GLN A 60 -1.53 -2.24 0.82
CA GLN A 60 -2.60 -2.66 -0.09
C GLN A 60 -2.94 -1.63 -1.16
N HIS A 61 -2.77 -0.34 -0.82
CA HIS A 61 -3.07 0.79 -1.69
C HIS A 61 -1.82 1.31 -2.40
N SER A 62 -0.70 0.59 -2.31
CA SER A 62 0.53 1.01 -2.97
C SER A 62 0.42 0.93 -4.48
N LYS A 63 1.17 1.82 -5.14
CA LYS A 63 1.17 1.86 -6.60
C LYS A 63 1.75 0.58 -7.20
N ILE A 64 2.73 -0.06 -6.55
CA ILE A 64 3.27 -1.35 -7.02
C ILE A 64 2.19 -2.43 -7.08
N ASN A 65 1.34 -2.52 -6.06
CA ASN A 65 0.25 -3.49 -6.00
C ASN A 65 -0.91 -3.13 -6.95
N HIS A 66 -1.10 -1.85 -7.31
CA HIS A 66 -2.06 -1.46 -8.34
C HIS A 66 -1.54 -1.59 -9.77
N MET A 67 -0.23 -1.53 -9.98
CA MET A 67 0.40 -1.73 -11.29
C MET A 67 0.61 -3.21 -11.62
N ASN A 68 0.78 -4.06 -10.60
CA ASN A 68 0.86 -5.50 -10.82
C ASN A 68 -0.49 -6.03 -11.34
N PRO A 69 -0.51 -6.73 -12.49
CA PRO A 69 -1.75 -7.13 -13.15
C PRO A 69 -2.55 -8.13 -12.31
N LEU A 70 -1.88 -9.02 -11.57
CA LEU A 70 -2.52 -10.04 -10.74
C LEU A 70 -3.23 -9.39 -9.55
N THR A 71 -2.51 -8.57 -8.78
CA THR A 71 -3.10 -7.89 -7.61
C THR A 71 -4.15 -6.86 -8.01
N ASN A 72 -3.97 -6.14 -9.12
CA ASN A 72 -4.98 -5.18 -9.59
C ASN A 72 -6.27 -5.88 -10.04
N ALA A 73 -6.16 -6.99 -10.78
CA ALA A 73 -7.32 -7.80 -11.17
C ALA A 73 -8.05 -8.33 -9.94
N SER A 74 -7.32 -8.96 -9.01
CA SER A 74 -7.88 -9.44 -7.73
C SER A 74 -8.57 -8.32 -6.95
N ASN A 75 -7.92 -7.17 -6.78
CA ASN A 75 -8.49 -6.03 -6.07
C ASN A 75 -9.77 -5.51 -6.75
N LYS A 76 -9.82 -5.46 -8.08
CA LYS A 76 -11.04 -5.07 -8.81
C LYS A 76 -12.18 -6.06 -8.58
N VAL A 77 -11.89 -7.37 -8.63
CA VAL A 77 -12.89 -8.41 -8.36
C VAL A 77 -13.39 -8.31 -6.92
N ILE A 78 -12.49 -8.22 -5.94
CA ILE A 78 -12.84 -8.11 -4.52
C ILE A 78 -13.66 -6.85 -4.25
N ASN A 79 -13.25 -5.70 -4.76
CA ASN A 79 -14.02 -4.45 -4.63
C ASN A 79 -15.41 -4.53 -5.29
N THR A 80 -15.54 -5.27 -6.39
CA THR A 80 -16.83 -5.50 -7.05
C THR A 80 -17.72 -6.40 -6.20
N LEU A 81 -17.17 -7.49 -5.66
CA LEU A 81 -17.87 -8.36 -4.73
C LEU A 81 -18.30 -7.64 -3.46
N GLU A 82 -17.45 -6.78 -2.88
CA GLU A 82 -17.81 -5.93 -1.73
C GLU A 82 -19.02 -5.05 -2.05
N LYS A 83 -19.02 -4.39 -3.22
CA LYS A 83 -20.15 -3.56 -3.65
C LYS A 83 -21.42 -4.38 -3.83
N ILE A 84 -21.33 -5.56 -4.44
CA ILE A 84 -22.46 -6.47 -4.61
C ILE A 84 -22.99 -6.93 -3.26
N LEU A 85 -22.14 -7.37 -2.33
CA LEU A 85 -22.54 -7.80 -0.99
C LEU A 85 -23.21 -6.66 -0.21
N LYS A 86 -22.67 -5.44 -0.29
CA LYS A 86 -23.28 -4.25 0.33
C LYS A 86 -24.62 -3.88 -0.30
N LEU A 87 -24.79 -4.10 -1.60
CA LEU A 87 -26.07 -3.93 -2.30
C LEU A 87 -27.08 -4.98 -1.85
N LEU A 88 -26.69 -6.25 -1.85
CA LEU A 88 -27.54 -7.36 -1.40
C LEU A 88 -27.97 -7.17 0.05
N LEU A 89 -27.06 -6.78 0.94
CA LEU A 89 -27.37 -6.46 2.33
C LEU A 89 -28.41 -5.32 2.43
N ARG A 90 -28.28 -4.28 1.60
CA ARG A 90 -29.25 -3.17 1.55
C ARG A 90 -30.62 -3.64 1.08
N LEU A 91 -30.67 -4.46 0.03
CA LEU A 91 -31.90 -5.04 -0.48
C LEU A 91 -32.55 -5.95 0.55
N PHE A 92 -31.77 -6.78 1.24
CA PHE A 92 -32.26 -7.66 2.30
C PHE A 92 -32.85 -6.86 3.47
N LEU A 93 -32.15 -5.83 3.95
CA LEU A 93 -32.65 -5.00 5.05
C LEU A 93 -33.78 -4.05 4.65
N GLY A 94 -33.83 -3.55 3.41
CA GLY A 94 -34.90 -2.65 2.97
C GLY A 94 -36.10 -3.43 2.42
N VAL A 95 -35.91 -4.07 1.28
CA VAL A 95 -36.96 -4.83 0.58
C VAL A 95 -37.38 -6.05 1.39
N GLY A 96 -36.43 -6.79 1.97
CA GLY A 96 -36.74 -7.98 2.77
C GLY A 96 -37.55 -7.65 4.03
N LEU A 97 -37.19 -6.60 4.79
CA LEU A 97 -37.99 -6.15 5.93
C LEU A 97 -39.36 -5.62 5.49
N GLY A 98 -39.43 -4.85 4.41
CA GLY A 98 -40.71 -4.39 3.85
C GLY A 98 -41.61 -5.55 3.46
N ALA A 99 -41.07 -6.58 2.80
CA ALA A 99 -41.79 -7.78 2.41
C ALA A 99 -42.26 -8.60 3.63
N LEU A 100 -41.41 -8.72 4.65
CA LEU A 100 -41.79 -9.36 5.93
C LEU A 100 -42.97 -8.64 6.60
N ILE A 101 -43.00 -7.30 6.59
CA ILE A 101 -44.13 -6.53 7.11
C ILE A 101 -45.42 -6.85 6.34
N LEU A 102 -45.36 -6.98 5.01
CA LEU A 102 -46.54 -7.36 4.22
C LEU A 102 -47.00 -8.78 4.52
N TRP A 103 -46.04 -9.71 4.64
CA TRP A 103 -46.31 -11.11 4.92
C TRP A 103 -47.04 -11.29 6.26
N TYR A 104 -46.58 -10.59 7.29
CA TYR A 104 -47.18 -10.61 8.64
C TYR A 104 -48.14 -9.44 8.89
N SER A 105 -48.67 -8.83 7.83
CA SER A 105 -49.48 -7.60 7.94
C SER A 105 -50.70 -7.77 8.84
N LYS A 106 -51.38 -8.92 8.78
CA LYS A 106 -52.57 -9.20 9.61
C LYS A 106 -52.26 -9.14 11.10
N ASP A 107 -51.17 -9.80 11.53
CA ASP A 107 -50.78 -9.87 12.93
C ASP A 107 -50.29 -8.49 13.42
N ILE A 108 -49.51 -7.78 12.59
CA ILE A 108 -49.02 -6.43 12.89
C ILE A 108 -50.19 -5.45 13.04
N ILE A 109 -51.17 -5.49 12.13
CA ILE A 109 -52.35 -4.61 12.17
C ILE A 109 -53.15 -4.90 13.45
N TRP A 110 -53.40 -6.17 13.77
CA TRP A 110 -54.14 -6.54 14.98
C TRP A 110 -53.47 -6.06 16.28
N GLU A 111 -52.13 -6.10 16.35
CA GLU A 111 -51.41 -5.56 17.51
C GLU A 111 -51.43 -4.02 17.54
N LEU A 112 -51.29 -3.36 16.39
CA LEU A 112 -51.35 -1.90 16.29
C LEU A 112 -52.74 -1.34 16.62
N GLU A 113 -53.81 -2.08 16.30
CA GLU A 113 -55.20 -1.74 16.63
C GLU A 113 -55.45 -1.56 18.14
N LYS A 114 -54.66 -2.24 18.99
CA LYS A 114 -54.76 -2.13 20.45
C LYS A 114 -54.20 -0.83 21.00
N ILE A 115 -53.43 -0.07 20.22
CA ILE A 115 -52.78 1.16 20.65
C ILE A 115 -53.69 2.36 20.40
N LYS A 116 -54.05 3.07 21.47
CA LYS A 116 -54.87 4.29 21.41
C LYS A 116 -54.25 5.31 20.44
N PHE A 117 -55.06 5.90 19.56
CA PHE A 117 -54.71 6.82 18.45
C PHE A 117 -54.03 6.21 17.22
N ILE A 118 -53.28 5.11 17.34
CA ILE A 118 -52.65 4.46 16.17
C ILE A 118 -53.60 3.45 15.52
N GLY A 119 -54.47 2.83 16.32
CA GLY A 119 -55.32 1.73 15.86
C GLY A 119 -56.21 2.05 14.66
N GLU A 120 -56.79 3.25 14.62
CA GLU A 120 -57.62 3.71 13.48
C GLU A 120 -56.83 3.78 12.15
N TYR A 121 -55.50 3.93 12.23
CA TYR A 121 -54.61 4.06 11.08
C TYR A 121 -53.68 2.84 10.89
N ALA A 122 -53.88 1.76 11.66
CA ALA A 122 -52.98 0.60 11.68
C ALA A 122 -52.74 -0.01 10.29
N TYR A 123 -53.80 -0.12 9.48
CA TYR A 123 -53.73 -0.58 8.09
C TYR A 123 -52.81 0.32 7.27
N ILE A 124 -53.11 1.63 7.20
CA ILE A 124 -52.35 2.60 6.40
C ILE A 124 -50.90 2.63 6.84
N PHE A 125 -50.64 2.67 8.15
CA PHE A 125 -49.29 2.72 8.71
C PHE A 125 -48.45 1.50 8.32
N THR A 126 -49.03 0.30 8.36
CA THR A 126 -48.35 -0.96 8.04
C THR A 126 -47.91 -0.98 6.56
N TYR A 127 -48.84 -0.73 5.64
CA TYR A 127 -48.52 -0.73 4.20
C TYR A 127 -47.60 0.42 3.80
N PHE A 128 -47.81 1.61 4.37
CA PHE A 128 -46.93 2.75 4.10
C PHE A 128 -45.51 2.50 4.59
N THR A 129 -45.33 1.96 5.80
CA THR A 129 -44.01 1.62 6.34
C THR A 129 -43.32 0.57 5.48
N SER A 130 -44.04 -0.47 5.06
CA SER A 130 -43.51 -1.48 4.14
C SER A 130 -43.05 -0.87 2.81
N PHE A 131 -43.91 -0.05 2.19
CA PHE A 131 -43.60 0.63 0.94
C PHE A 131 -42.35 1.51 1.07
N VAL A 132 -42.27 2.32 2.13
CA VAL A 132 -41.12 3.18 2.41
C VAL A 132 -39.84 2.35 2.56
N LEU A 133 -39.86 1.22 3.29
CA LEU A 133 -38.69 0.35 3.44
C LEU A 133 -38.26 -0.30 2.13
N MET A 134 -39.21 -0.75 1.30
CA MET A 134 -38.90 -1.31 -0.02
C MET A 134 -38.25 -0.27 -0.93
N VAL A 135 -38.82 0.93 -1.01
CA VAL A 135 -38.25 2.04 -1.79
C VAL A 135 -36.86 2.38 -1.28
N LEU A 136 -36.70 2.53 0.04
CA LEU A 136 -35.40 2.84 0.65
C LEU A 136 -34.34 1.76 0.37
N GLY A 137 -34.72 0.48 0.32
CA GLY A 137 -33.81 -0.61 -0.04
C GLY A 137 -33.21 -0.48 -1.44
N VAL A 138 -33.95 0.07 -2.39
CA VAL A 138 -33.51 0.28 -3.77
C VAL A 138 -32.78 1.63 -3.94
N THR A 139 -33.04 2.61 -3.07
CA THR A 139 -32.41 3.94 -3.13
C THR A 139 -30.89 3.95 -2.87
N ASN A 140 -30.28 5.12 -3.00
CA ASN A 140 -28.86 5.33 -2.78
C ASN A 140 -28.44 4.99 -1.33
N GLU A 141 -27.30 4.29 -1.19
CA GLU A 141 -26.67 3.92 0.09
C GLU A 141 -26.54 5.09 1.07
N ARG A 142 -26.28 6.31 0.57
CA ARG A 142 -26.15 7.52 1.40
C ARG A 142 -27.42 7.83 2.19
N ILE A 143 -28.59 7.62 1.58
CA ILE A 143 -29.89 7.87 2.21
C ILE A 143 -30.18 6.73 3.20
N PHE A 144 -29.98 5.49 2.78
CA PHE A 144 -30.22 4.30 3.61
C PHE A 144 -29.44 4.33 4.95
N LYS A 145 -28.19 4.79 4.92
CA LYS A 145 -27.34 4.96 6.11
C LYS A 145 -27.87 5.96 7.15
N LYS A 146 -28.81 6.84 6.79
CA LYS A 146 -29.38 7.84 7.70
C LYS A 146 -30.62 7.34 8.45
N ILE A 147 -31.20 6.21 8.03
CA ILE A 147 -32.39 5.65 8.67
C ILE A 147 -32.04 5.19 10.09
N PRO A 148 -32.79 5.61 11.13
CA PRO A 148 -32.60 5.13 12.49
C PRO A 148 -32.70 3.61 12.57
N VAL A 149 -31.93 2.99 13.48
CA VAL A 149 -31.86 1.52 13.70
C VAL A 149 -31.36 0.73 12.48
N ILE A 150 -32.09 0.68 11.37
CA ILE A 150 -31.74 -0.08 10.16
C ILE A 150 -30.43 0.43 9.55
N GLY A 151 -30.27 1.76 9.46
CA GLY A 151 -29.02 2.36 8.98
C GLY A 151 -27.84 2.06 9.90
N THR A 152 -28.07 1.94 11.22
CA THR A 152 -27.04 1.54 12.19
C THR A 152 -26.63 0.07 12.00
N VAL A 153 -27.61 -0.83 11.85
CA VAL A 153 -27.36 -2.26 11.55
C VAL A 153 -26.61 -2.40 10.23
N TYR A 154 -27.07 -1.70 9.18
CA TYR A 154 -26.40 -1.68 7.89
C TYR A 154 -24.96 -1.19 7.99
N LYS A 155 -24.68 -0.10 8.70
CA LYS A 155 -23.31 0.41 8.90
C LYS A 155 -22.41 -0.63 9.56
N LYS A 156 -22.88 -1.31 10.62
CA LYS A 156 -22.11 -2.34 11.31
C LYS A 156 -21.79 -3.53 10.40
N LEU A 157 -22.80 -4.07 9.72
CA LEU A 157 -22.62 -5.21 8.80
C LEU A 157 -21.79 -4.83 7.57
N SER A 158 -22.02 -3.66 6.99
CA SER A 158 -21.23 -3.11 5.88
C SER A 158 -19.77 -2.91 6.27
N ALA A 159 -19.48 -2.50 7.51
CA ALA A 159 -18.12 -2.40 8.03
C ALA A 159 -17.45 -3.78 8.14
N ILE A 160 -18.17 -4.82 8.58
CA ILE A 160 -17.66 -6.20 8.60
C ILE A 160 -17.31 -6.68 7.18
N ILE A 161 -18.18 -6.41 6.20
CA ILE A 161 -17.91 -6.75 4.80
C ILE A 161 -16.64 -6.02 4.31
N SER A 162 -16.47 -4.73 4.63
CA SER A 162 -15.25 -4.00 4.26
C SER A 162 -14.00 -4.53 4.94
N VAL A 163 -14.06 -4.92 6.22
CA VAL A 163 -12.92 -5.54 6.91
C VAL A 163 -12.54 -6.85 6.22
N GLY A 164 -13.52 -7.73 5.96
CA GLY A 164 -13.27 -8.98 5.25
C GLY A 164 -12.70 -8.78 3.83
N SER A 165 -13.24 -7.82 3.07
CA SER A 165 -12.74 -7.43 1.75
C SER A 165 -11.26 -7.01 1.81
N ASN A 166 -10.91 -6.17 2.78
CA ASN A 166 -9.52 -5.75 2.99
C ASN A 166 -8.61 -6.91 3.40
N ASP A 167 -9.09 -7.85 4.22
CA ASP A 167 -8.31 -9.03 4.60
C ASP A 167 -8.06 -9.93 3.38
N PHE A 168 -9.07 -10.14 2.51
CA PHE A 168 -8.90 -10.85 1.24
C PHE A 168 -7.89 -10.17 0.31
N ILE A 169 -7.91 -8.84 0.21
CA ILE A 169 -6.90 -8.08 -0.55
C ILE A 169 -5.49 -8.34 0.03
N ARG A 170 -5.34 -8.34 1.36
CA ARG A 170 -4.05 -8.65 2.00
C ARG A 170 -3.57 -10.04 1.63
N ILE A 171 -4.45 -11.03 1.69
CA ILE A 171 -4.14 -12.42 1.36
C ILE A 171 -3.74 -12.54 -0.11
N SER A 172 -4.44 -11.89 -1.04
CA SER A 172 -4.08 -11.90 -2.46
C SER A 172 -2.69 -11.32 -2.72
N ILE A 173 -2.33 -10.24 -2.03
CA ILE A 173 -0.99 -9.63 -2.13
C ILE A 173 0.06 -10.60 -1.57
N PHE A 174 -0.19 -11.18 -0.39
CA PHE A 174 0.68 -12.19 0.20
C PHE A 174 0.93 -13.37 -0.75
N LEU A 175 -0.13 -13.93 -1.35
CA LEU A 175 -0.03 -15.03 -2.31
C LEU A 175 0.77 -14.64 -3.56
N THR A 176 0.68 -13.39 -4.01
CA THR A 176 1.45 -12.91 -5.17
C THR A 176 2.94 -12.88 -4.87
N TYR A 177 3.34 -12.36 -3.71
CA TYR A 177 4.75 -12.35 -3.29
C TYR A 177 5.26 -13.75 -2.97
N ALA A 178 4.46 -14.59 -2.31
CA ALA A 178 4.80 -15.99 -2.06
C ALA A 178 4.97 -16.79 -3.36
N GLY A 179 4.09 -16.58 -4.35
CA GLY A 179 4.19 -17.18 -5.68
C GLY A 179 5.43 -16.72 -6.43
N SER A 180 5.75 -15.42 -6.39
CA SER A 180 6.97 -14.86 -7.01
C SER A 180 8.23 -15.45 -6.38
N SER A 181 8.24 -15.59 -5.05
CA SER A 181 9.32 -16.26 -4.33
C SER A 181 9.43 -17.74 -4.68
N LEU A 182 8.31 -18.44 -4.83
CA LEU A 182 8.30 -19.85 -5.25
C LEU A 182 8.89 -20.04 -6.65
N ILE A 183 8.54 -19.17 -7.60
CA ILE A 183 9.11 -19.19 -8.96
C ILE A 183 10.62 -19.00 -8.90
N LEU A 184 11.10 -18.04 -8.13
CA LEU A 184 12.55 -17.81 -7.94
C LEU A 184 13.24 -19.03 -7.30
N SER A 185 12.62 -19.66 -6.31
CA SER A 185 13.13 -20.88 -5.69
C SER A 185 13.22 -22.06 -6.68
N ILE A 186 12.21 -22.25 -7.53
CA ILE A 186 12.22 -23.30 -8.57
C ILE A 186 13.30 -23.02 -9.60
N TYR A 187 13.44 -21.77 -10.05
CA TYR A 187 14.51 -21.36 -10.95
C TYR A 187 15.89 -21.61 -10.34
N ASN A 188 16.05 -21.29 -9.06
CA ASN A 188 17.29 -21.55 -8.32
C ASN A 188 17.63 -23.05 -8.28
N PHE A 189 16.66 -23.90 -7.90
CA PHE A 189 16.83 -25.35 -7.86
C PHE A 189 17.24 -25.95 -9.21
N THR A 190 16.74 -25.39 -10.31
CA THR A 190 16.96 -25.94 -11.65
C THR A 190 18.23 -25.40 -12.34
N ASN A 191 18.63 -24.16 -12.07
CA ASN A 191 19.67 -23.48 -12.85
C ASN A 191 20.89 -23.01 -12.02
N LEU A 192 20.70 -22.59 -10.78
CA LEU A 192 21.74 -21.86 -10.02
C LEU A 192 22.30 -22.68 -8.85
N ASN A 193 21.47 -23.49 -8.19
CA ASN A 193 21.78 -24.30 -7.01
C ASN A 193 22.50 -23.53 -5.90
N ASP A 194 22.00 -22.33 -5.58
CA ASP A 194 22.62 -21.43 -4.61
C ASP A 194 21.81 -21.30 -3.32
N ALA A 195 22.41 -21.63 -2.18
CA ALA A 195 21.77 -21.56 -0.87
C ALA A 195 21.29 -20.14 -0.50
N ASN A 196 22.02 -19.11 -0.91
CA ASN A 196 21.70 -17.72 -0.57
C ASN A 196 20.43 -17.24 -1.27
N ILE A 197 20.10 -17.77 -2.44
CA ILE A 197 18.87 -17.41 -3.15
C ILE A 197 17.64 -17.94 -2.39
N TYR A 198 17.73 -19.11 -1.75
CA TYR A 198 16.64 -19.58 -0.88
C TYR A 198 16.44 -18.68 0.34
N LEU A 199 17.50 -18.13 0.93
CA LEU A 199 17.38 -17.15 2.02
C LEU A 199 16.68 -15.88 1.55
N ILE A 200 16.98 -15.39 0.34
CA ILE A 200 16.31 -14.23 -0.27
C ILE A 200 14.82 -14.54 -0.53
N CYS A 201 14.49 -15.75 -0.98
CA CYS A 201 13.10 -16.19 -1.12
C CYS A 201 12.34 -16.16 0.21
N ILE A 202 12.93 -16.70 1.28
CA ILE A 202 12.34 -16.65 2.63
C ILE A 202 12.12 -15.20 3.07
N LEU A 203 13.09 -14.32 2.82
CA LEU A 203 12.97 -12.89 3.10
C LEU A 203 11.77 -12.29 2.36
N LEU A 204 11.63 -12.52 1.04
CA LEU A 204 10.53 -12.02 0.20
C LEU A 204 9.15 -12.43 0.73
N ILE A 205 8.99 -13.65 1.21
CA ILE A 205 7.76 -14.12 1.86
C ILE A 205 7.54 -13.37 3.18
N GLY A 206 8.60 -13.24 3.99
CA GLY A 206 8.55 -12.54 5.27
C GLY A 206 8.07 -11.09 5.13
N ILE A 207 8.49 -10.37 4.09
CA ILE A 207 8.12 -8.98 3.83
C ILE A 207 6.61 -8.77 3.75
N ALA A 208 5.88 -9.70 3.14
CA ALA A 208 4.43 -9.61 3.03
C ALA A 208 3.71 -9.73 4.40
N THR A 209 4.41 -10.12 5.47
CA THR A 209 3.88 -10.20 6.83
C THR A 209 4.21 -8.99 7.69
N PHE A 210 5.17 -8.15 7.29
CA PHE A 210 5.56 -6.98 8.08
C PHE A 210 4.49 -5.87 8.01
N PRO A 211 4.27 -5.11 9.10
CA PRO A 211 3.39 -3.95 9.07
C PRO A 211 3.89 -2.89 8.08
N HIS A 212 2.97 -2.23 7.37
CA HIS A 212 3.31 -1.13 6.46
C HIS A 212 4.15 -0.05 7.15
N ARG A 213 5.19 0.46 6.49
CA ARG A 213 6.12 1.51 6.99
C ARG A 213 6.94 1.08 8.20
N SER A 214 7.29 -0.20 8.26
CA SER A 214 8.22 -0.73 9.26
C SER A 214 9.56 -1.08 8.62
N PHE A 215 9.78 -2.34 8.27
CA PHE A 215 11.05 -2.86 7.82
C PHE A 215 11.49 -2.28 6.48
N LEU A 216 10.60 -2.22 5.47
CA LEU A 216 10.94 -1.68 4.14
C LEU A 216 11.30 -0.20 4.17
N HIS A 217 10.76 0.55 5.13
CA HIS A 217 11.00 1.97 5.27
C HIS A 217 12.13 2.29 6.25
N SER A 218 13.01 1.34 6.60
CA SER A 218 14.10 1.54 7.54
C SER A 218 15.48 1.39 6.90
N LEU A 219 16.53 1.84 7.60
CA LEU A 219 17.93 1.59 7.17
C LEU A 219 18.23 0.10 7.00
N GLU A 220 17.65 -0.73 7.86
CA GLU A 220 17.83 -2.19 7.84
C GLU A 220 17.19 -2.79 6.58
N GLY A 221 15.99 -2.33 6.23
CA GLY A 221 15.33 -2.70 4.98
C GLY A 221 16.15 -2.31 3.77
N VAL A 222 16.63 -1.06 3.72
CA VAL A 222 17.53 -0.58 2.65
C VAL A 222 18.74 -1.48 2.52
N ALA A 223 19.46 -1.75 3.61
CA ALA A 223 20.68 -2.56 3.55
C ALA A 223 20.40 -4.00 3.06
N ILE A 224 19.43 -4.67 3.68
CA ILE A 224 19.13 -6.07 3.38
C ILE A 224 18.60 -6.25 1.96
N PHE A 225 17.73 -5.35 1.48
CA PHE A 225 17.22 -5.43 0.12
C PHE A 225 18.26 -5.10 -0.93
N ASN A 226 19.12 -4.13 -0.68
CA ASN A 226 20.18 -3.81 -1.63
C ASN A 226 21.21 -4.94 -1.73
N ILE A 227 21.58 -5.56 -0.60
CA ILE A 227 22.44 -6.75 -0.61
C ILE A 227 21.76 -7.89 -1.38
N SER A 228 20.47 -8.14 -1.11
CA SER A 228 19.71 -9.20 -1.77
C SER A 228 19.56 -8.96 -3.27
N ALA A 229 19.19 -7.75 -3.68
CA ALA A 229 19.07 -7.37 -5.08
C ALA A 229 20.41 -7.42 -5.80
N SER A 230 21.47 -6.89 -5.20
CA SER A 230 22.84 -6.96 -5.73
C SER A 230 23.28 -8.40 -5.97
N TYR A 231 23.04 -9.28 -4.98
CA TYR A 231 23.35 -10.70 -5.10
C TYR A 231 22.63 -11.36 -6.28
N VAL A 232 21.32 -11.12 -6.40
CA VAL A 232 20.50 -11.66 -7.50
C VAL A 232 20.96 -11.10 -8.85
N PHE A 233 21.17 -9.80 -8.97
CA PHE A 233 21.63 -9.19 -10.21
C PHE A 233 23.00 -9.70 -10.64
N LYS A 234 23.94 -9.84 -9.71
CA LYS A 234 25.26 -10.41 -10.00
C LYS A 234 25.16 -11.85 -10.51
N LYS A 235 24.30 -12.67 -9.89
CA LYS A 235 24.07 -14.07 -10.33
C LYS A 235 23.40 -14.17 -11.69
N LEU A 236 22.62 -13.17 -12.07
CA LEU A 236 21.96 -13.10 -13.37
C LEU A 236 22.78 -12.36 -14.45
N GLY A 237 23.98 -11.85 -14.13
CA GLY A 237 24.83 -11.11 -15.06
C GLY A 237 24.43 -9.64 -15.29
N TYR A 238 23.57 -9.09 -14.43
CA TYR A 238 23.07 -7.70 -14.52
C TYR A 238 23.59 -6.81 -13.39
N GLU A 239 24.84 -6.99 -12.96
CA GLU A 239 25.45 -6.27 -11.82
C GLU A 239 25.34 -4.74 -11.93
N TYR A 240 25.34 -4.19 -13.15
CA TYR A 240 25.15 -2.77 -13.41
C TYR A 240 23.79 -2.21 -12.94
N LEU A 241 22.79 -3.07 -12.70
CA LEU A 241 21.48 -2.67 -12.18
C LEU A 241 21.48 -2.45 -10.66
N THR A 242 22.51 -2.90 -9.95
CA THR A 242 22.63 -2.74 -8.49
C THR A 242 22.59 -1.27 -8.09
N GLY A 243 23.39 -0.42 -8.75
CA GLY A 243 23.40 1.02 -8.50
C GLY A 243 22.05 1.66 -8.81
N CYS A 244 21.39 1.25 -9.90
CA CYS A 244 20.08 1.74 -10.30
C CYS A 244 19.00 1.42 -9.24
N PHE A 245 19.00 0.18 -8.74
CA PHE A 245 18.10 -0.27 -7.69
C PHE A 245 18.35 0.48 -6.38
N PHE A 246 19.62 0.64 -5.98
CA PHE A 246 20.01 1.37 -4.78
C PHE A 246 19.53 2.82 -4.79
N VAL A 247 19.79 3.55 -5.89
CA VAL A 247 19.34 4.93 -6.03
C VAL A 247 17.82 5.01 -5.98
N GLY A 248 17.12 4.10 -6.66
CA GLY A 248 15.66 4.04 -6.63
C GLY A 248 15.10 3.81 -5.22
N TYR A 249 15.64 2.83 -4.48
CA TYR A 249 15.19 2.51 -3.13
C TYR A 249 15.47 3.66 -2.15
N ILE A 250 16.69 4.21 -2.15
CA ILE A 250 17.06 5.33 -1.27
C ILE A 250 16.24 6.58 -1.59
N SER A 251 15.96 6.86 -2.86
CA SER A 251 15.18 8.04 -3.25
C SER A 251 13.78 8.07 -2.62
N HIS A 252 13.12 6.91 -2.51
CA HIS A 252 11.80 6.80 -1.89
C HIS A 252 11.85 7.21 -0.42
N ILE A 253 12.88 6.76 0.28
CA ILE A 253 13.00 6.94 1.72
C ILE A 253 13.59 8.32 2.04
N TYR A 254 14.78 8.60 1.53
CA TYR A 254 15.58 9.76 1.93
C TYR A 254 15.38 11.00 1.08
N TRP A 255 14.80 10.88 -0.12
CA TRP A 255 14.52 12.04 -0.98
C TRP A 255 13.02 12.32 -1.14
N ALA A 256 12.16 11.47 -0.58
CA ALA A 256 10.71 11.67 -0.59
C ALA A 256 10.11 11.58 0.81
N ASP A 257 10.19 10.41 1.49
CA ASP A 257 9.47 10.22 2.75
C ASP A 257 10.03 10.98 3.95
N ILE A 258 11.30 11.40 3.91
CA ILE A 258 11.90 12.28 4.92
C ILE A 258 11.17 13.62 5.06
N PHE A 259 10.55 14.11 3.98
CA PHE A 259 9.77 15.35 3.94
C PHE A 259 8.31 15.12 4.33
N THR A 260 7.91 13.93 4.76
CA THR A 260 6.52 13.70 5.19
C THR A 260 6.37 13.92 6.70
N LYS A 261 5.15 14.20 7.15
CA LYS A 261 4.84 14.22 8.59
C LYS A 261 5.14 12.88 9.28
N GLU A 262 5.10 11.78 8.55
CA GLU A 262 5.32 10.45 9.10
C GLU A 262 6.79 10.14 9.34
N GLY A 263 7.67 10.62 8.45
CA GLY A 263 9.11 10.41 8.51
C GLY A 263 9.55 8.97 8.29
N VAL A 264 10.86 8.78 8.33
CA VAL A 264 11.52 7.49 8.08
C VAL A 264 11.97 6.88 9.41
N PRO A 265 11.53 5.68 9.81
CA PRO A 265 12.11 4.99 10.96
C PRO A 265 13.59 4.66 10.69
N LEU A 266 14.47 5.04 11.62
CA LEU A 266 15.89 4.71 11.45
C LEU A 266 16.15 3.22 11.70
N LEU A 267 15.53 2.66 12.74
CA LEU A 267 15.62 1.24 13.10
C LEU A 267 14.22 0.65 13.28
N SER A 268 13.98 -0.50 12.66
CA SER A 268 12.70 -1.21 12.67
C SER A 268 12.75 -2.50 13.48
N ILE A 269 13.89 -3.19 13.50
CA ILE A 269 14.09 -4.44 14.24
C ILE A 269 13.86 -4.23 15.75
N PRO A 270 14.40 -3.18 16.42
CA PRO A 270 14.13 -2.97 17.84
C PRO A 270 12.63 -2.84 18.15
N ARG A 271 11.89 -2.14 17.30
CA ARG A 271 10.44 -2.00 17.44
C ARG A 271 9.72 -3.34 17.28
N PHE A 272 10.12 -4.13 16.28
CA PHE A 272 9.54 -5.45 16.04
C PHE A 272 9.78 -6.39 17.23
N ILE A 273 11.01 -6.44 17.74
CA ILE A 273 11.37 -7.24 18.92
C ILE A 273 10.56 -6.78 20.13
N ALA A 274 10.43 -5.47 20.36
CA ALA A 274 9.62 -4.94 21.45
C ALA A 274 8.15 -5.38 21.37
N VAL A 275 7.55 -5.33 20.18
CA VAL A 275 6.17 -5.79 19.95
C VAL A 275 6.04 -7.29 20.22
N LEU A 276 7.00 -8.10 19.78
CA LEU A 276 7.01 -9.54 20.03
C LEU A 276 7.10 -9.84 21.54
N LEU A 277 8.03 -9.19 22.25
CA LEU A 277 8.21 -9.37 23.69
C LEU A 277 6.98 -8.94 24.49
N ASN A 278 6.35 -7.81 24.13
CA ASN A 278 5.10 -7.38 24.74
C ASN A 278 3.97 -8.42 24.53
N LYS A 279 3.86 -9.02 23.34
CA LYS A 279 2.86 -10.08 23.07
C LYS A 279 3.11 -11.34 23.88
N LEU A 280 4.37 -11.63 24.20
CA LEU A 280 4.77 -12.73 25.07
C LEU A 280 4.62 -12.39 26.57
N GLY A 281 4.13 -11.20 26.92
CA GLY A 281 3.89 -10.77 28.29
C GLY A 281 5.09 -10.14 29.01
N PHE A 282 6.19 -9.88 28.30
CA PHE A 282 7.34 -9.18 28.87
C PHE A 282 7.13 -7.68 28.85
N HIS A 283 6.99 -7.05 30.02
CA HIS A 283 6.81 -5.60 30.18
C HIS A 283 7.92 -4.97 31.03
N ASN A 284 9.18 -5.25 30.69
CA ASN A 284 10.35 -4.78 31.45
C ASN A 284 10.95 -3.49 30.85
N LYS A 285 11.92 -2.91 31.56
CA LYS A 285 12.65 -1.70 31.12
C LYS A 285 13.36 -1.89 29.77
N PHE A 286 13.77 -3.11 29.44
CA PHE A 286 14.41 -3.42 28.16
C PHE A 286 13.43 -3.28 26.98
N VAL A 287 12.20 -3.77 27.13
CA VAL A 287 11.15 -3.60 26.11
C VAL A 287 10.83 -2.11 25.88
N GLN A 288 10.72 -1.32 26.96
CA GLN A 288 10.51 0.14 26.85
C GLN A 288 11.67 0.84 26.14
N PHE A 289 12.91 0.41 26.38
CA PHE A 289 14.09 0.92 25.70
C PHE A 289 14.06 0.62 24.19
N LEU A 290 13.75 -0.63 23.82
CA LEU A 290 13.61 -1.03 22.42
C LEU A 290 12.49 -0.26 21.71
N GLU A 291 11.35 -0.04 22.38
CA GLU A 291 10.28 0.80 21.84
C GLU A 291 10.73 2.24 21.60
N LYS A 292 11.51 2.82 22.53
CA LYS A 292 11.99 4.19 22.43
C LYS A 292 12.93 4.34 21.23
N ILE A 293 13.88 3.42 21.05
CA ILE A 293 14.78 3.39 19.89
C ILE A 293 13.98 3.22 18.60
N GLY A 294 13.06 2.26 18.57
CA GLY A 294 12.24 1.97 17.40
C GLY A 294 11.24 3.07 17.02
N LYS A 295 11.02 4.06 17.89
CA LYS A 295 10.21 5.26 17.62
C LYS A 295 11.04 6.42 17.05
N PHE A 296 12.37 6.32 17.03
CA PHE A 296 13.22 7.37 16.47
C PHE A 296 13.06 7.42 14.95
N LYS A 297 12.71 8.61 14.45
CA LYS A 297 12.41 8.83 13.04
C LYS A 297 13.16 10.03 12.52
N LEU A 298 13.72 9.89 11.33
CA LEU A 298 14.32 10.96 10.58
C LEU A 298 13.21 11.74 9.84
N LYS A 299 13.17 13.06 10.06
CA LYS A 299 12.22 13.99 9.45
C LYS A 299 12.91 15.30 9.13
N LEU A 300 12.75 15.77 7.91
CA LEU A 300 13.20 17.08 7.48
C LEU A 300 12.00 17.95 7.10
N PRO A 301 12.09 19.28 7.29
CA PRO A 301 11.11 20.20 6.74
C PRO A 301 11.19 20.19 5.20
N PRO A 302 10.07 20.43 4.50
CA PRO A 302 8.74 20.73 5.03
C PRO A 302 8.00 19.45 5.44
N HIS A 303 7.27 19.43 6.56
CA HIS A 303 6.51 18.25 6.99
C HIS A 303 5.18 18.10 6.23
N ILE A 304 5.25 17.53 5.03
CA ILE A 304 4.13 17.46 4.09
C ILE A 304 3.09 16.44 4.54
N THR A 305 1.81 16.81 4.37
CA THR A 305 0.69 15.86 4.43
C THR A 305 0.37 15.36 3.02
N THR A 306 0.59 14.07 2.78
CA THR A 306 0.23 13.40 1.53
C THR A 306 -1.26 13.58 1.22
N GLY A 307 -1.59 13.94 -0.03
CA GLY A 307 -2.97 14.11 -0.49
C GLY A 307 -3.62 15.45 -0.15
N SER A 308 -2.93 16.35 0.56
CA SER A 308 -3.36 17.74 0.71
C SER A 308 -3.01 18.57 -0.53
N ASP A 309 -3.75 19.63 -0.82
CA ASP A 309 -3.47 20.50 -1.98
C ASP A 309 -2.06 21.09 -1.94
N ALA A 310 -1.63 21.57 -0.77
CA ALA A 310 -0.28 22.07 -0.54
C ALA A 310 0.78 20.97 -0.74
N GLY A 311 0.51 19.75 -0.29
CA GLY A 311 1.40 18.61 -0.51
C GLY A 311 1.50 18.23 -1.98
N ASN A 312 0.38 18.16 -2.69
CA ASN A 312 0.36 17.88 -4.12
C ASN A 312 1.12 18.94 -4.92
N LEU A 313 0.96 20.22 -4.58
CA LEU A 313 1.72 21.31 -5.21
C LEU A 313 3.22 21.16 -4.94
N PHE A 314 3.63 20.87 -3.70
CA PHE A 314 5.04 20.61 -3.39
C PHE A 314 5.60 19.44 -4.21
N GLU A 315 4.88 18.32 -4.28
CA GLU A 315 5.30 17.14 -5.05
C GLU A 315 5.55 17.50 -6.52
N VAL A 316 4.67 18.31 -7.12
CA VAL A 316 4.82 18.77 -8.51
C VAL A 316 6.06 19.66 -8.67
N ILE A 317 6.22 20.67 -7.81
CA ILE A 317 7.37 21.59 -7.86
C ILE A 317 8.68 20.81 -7.69
N TYR A 318 8.73 19.90 -6.72
CA TYR A 318 9.92 19.10 -6.45
C TYR A 318 10.30 18.22 -7.64
N ILE A 319 9.34 17.54 -8.26
CA ILE A 319 9.57 16.74 -9.48
C ILE A 319 10.05 17.62 -10.63
N LEU A 320 9.48 18.82 -10.82
CA LEU A 320 9.91 19.76 -11.85
C LEU A 320 11.35 20.23 -11.63
N LEU A 321 11.74 20.50 -10.38
CA LEU A 321 13.12 20.86 -10.04
C LEU A 321 14.09 19.72 -10.35
N LEU A 322 13.77 18.49 -9.95
CA LEU A 322 14.60 17.32 -10.27
C LEU A 322 14.72 17.14 -11.79
N PHE A 323 13.62 17.31 -12.53
CA PHE A 323 13.64 17.24 -14.00
C PHE A 323 14.52 18.32 -14.62
N LEU A 324 14.44 19.57 -14.15
CA LEU A 324 15.30 20.66 -14.60
C LEU A 324 16.78 20.34 -14.38
N VAL A 325 17.13 19.79 -13.21
CA VAL A 325 18.50 19.37 -12.89
C VAL A 325 18.99 18.29 -13.85
N VAL A 326 18.14 17.31 -14.18
CA VAL A 326 18.47 16.28 -15.19
C VAL A 326 18.72 16.92 -16.55
N VAL A 327 17.84 17.81 -17.02
CA VAL A 327 17.98 18.48 -18.33
C VAL A 327 19.26 19.31 -18.40
N ILE A 328 19.55 20.10 -17.35
CA ILE A 328 20.77 20.90 -17.26
C ILE A 328 21.99 19.98 -17.24
N GLY A 329 21.99 18.95 -16.39
CA GLY A 329 23.09 17.99 -16.29
C GLY A 329 23.35 17.29 -17.63
N PHE A 330 22.30 16.85 -18.30
CA PHE A 330 22.38 16.18 -19.60
C PHE A 330 22.98 17.10 -20.68
N THR A 331 22.56 18.36 -20.69
CA THR A 331 23.04 19.36 -21.66
C THR A 331 24.50 19.76 -21.40
N VAL A 332 24.88 19.96 -20.14
CA VAL A 332 26.21 20.46 -19.76
C VAL A 332 27.28 19.36 -19.84
N TYR A 333 26.95 18.14 -19.44
CA TYR A 333 27.92 17.04 -19.36
C TYR A 333 27.88 16.10 -20.56
N GLY A 334 27.06 16.38 -21.58
CA GLY A 334 26.95 15.56 -22.78
C GLY A 334 26.42 14.16 -22.49
N GLY A 335 25.29 14.08 -21.78
CA GLY A 335 24.71 12.82 -21.33
C GLY A 335 24.43 11.86 -22.48
N GLU A 336 24.71 10.57 -22.27
CA GLU A 336 24.32 9.51 -23.19
C GLU A 336 22.98 8.91 -22.75
N PHE A 337 22.11 8.60 -23.72
CA PHE A 337 20.89 7.82 -23.48
C PHE A 337 21.00 6.46 -24.17
N ARG A 338 20.88 5.38 -23.38
CA ARG A 338 21.02 4.00 -23.85
C ARG A 338 19.68 3.27 -23.73
N VAL A 339 19.32 2.53 -24.78
CA VAL A 339 18.07 1.76 -24.84
C VAL A 339 18.26 0.30 -24.38
N ILE A 340 19.50 -0.09 -24.06
CA ILE A 340 19.89 -1.46 -23.65
C ILE A 340 19.07 -1.93 -22.46
#